data_AF-E1RF77-F1
#
_entry.id   AF-E1RF77-F1
#
_cell.length_a   1.000
_cell.length_b   1.000
_cell.length_c   1.000
_cell.angle_alpha   90.00
_cell.angle_beta   90.00
_cell.angle_gamma   90.00
#
_symmetry.space_group_name_H-M   'P 1'
#
loop_
_entity.id
_entity.type
_entity.pdbx_description
1 polymer ?
#
loop_
_entity_poly.entity_id
_entity_poly.type
_entity_poly.pdbx_seq_one_letter_code
_entity_poly.pdbx_strand_id
1 'polypeptide(L)'
;MKKMNILLTVILMVIPALLSSGCMGHPDEDYQERLAEFAAKVNASAEYYDQMVESDPENSTAWCVRAMYYNGNFNQYDKALESVNRSLELEPEYALAWYVKGIILLNSGDKDGASVCFDNAVKYDPSLAGSIPDVDEFGSEGTDFIAVSYKEE
;
A
#
# COMPACT_ATOMS: atom_id res chain seq x y z
N MET A 1 56.20 32.70 -3.38
CA MET A 1 55.16 31.77 -2.91
C MET A 1 53.80 32.45 -2.57
N LYS A 2 53.45 33.61 -3.14
CA LYS A 2 52.16 34.30 -2.83
C LYS A 2 51.08 34.21 -3.93
N LYS A 3 51.43 33.80 -5.15
CA LYS A 3 50.47 33.74 -6.29
C LYS A 3 49.63 32.44 -6.33
N MET A 4 50.09 31.35 -5.71
CA MET A 4 49.40 30.05 -5.75
C MET A 4 48.22 29.97 -4.76
N ASN A 5 48.27 30.68 -3.63
CA ASN A 5 47.19 30.68 -2.65
C ASN A 5 45.97 31.49 -3.12
N ILE A 6 46.17 32.57 -3.88
CA ILE A 6 45.05 33.40 -4.36
C ILE A 6 44.22 32.61 -5.39
N LEU A 7 44.88 31.87 -6.30
CA LEU A 7 44.18 31.04 -7.29
C LEU A 7 43.36 29.91 -6.63
N LEU A 8 43.94 29.25 -5.61
CA LEU A 8 43.24 28.19 -4.86
C LEU A 8 42.04 28.72 -4.06
N THR A 9 42.16 29.94 -3.52
CA THR A 9 41.10 30.59 -2.74
C THR A 9 39.93 31.02 -3.64
N VAL A 10 40.23 31.54 -4.84
CA VAL A 10 39.19 31.91 -5.82
C VAL A 10 38.44 30.67 -6.33
N ILE A 11 39.14 29.57 -6.58
CA ILE A 11 38.52 28.30 -7.00
C ILE A 11 37.59 27.76 -5.89
N LEU A 12 38.01 27.78 -4.62
CA LEU A 12 37.18 27.32 -3.49
C LEU A 12 35.99 28.23 -3.17
N MET A 13 36.00 29.50 -3.58
CA MET A 13 34.84 30.40 -3.42
C MET A 13 33.87 30.36 -4.59
N VAL A 14 34.34 30.00 -5.79
CA VAL A 14 33.49 29.88 -6.99
C VAL A 14 32.81 28.50 -7.08
N ILE A 15 33.42 27.44 -6.54
CA ILE A 15 32.83 26.09 -6.53
C ILE A 15 31.50 26.01 -5.73
N PRO A 16 31.35 26.60 -4.53
CA PRO A 16 30.07 26.59 -3.82
C PRO A 16 28.98 27.40 -4.52
N ALA A 17 29.34 28.50 -5.19
CA ALA A 17 28.39 29.33 -5.94
C ALA A 17 27.89 28.67 -7.24
N LEU A 18 28.70 27.77 -7.84
CA LEU A 18 28.30 26.99 -9.01
C LEU A 18 27.57 25.70 -8.64
N LEU A 19 27.82 25.12 -7.47
CA LEU A 19 27.04 24.00 -6.93
C LEU A 19 25.63 24.41 -6.47
N SER A 20 25.40 25.70 -6.22
CA SER A 20 24.06 26.26 -6.00
C SER A 20 23.28 26.52 -7.30
N SER A 21 23.92 26.42 -8.47
CA SER A 21 23.40 27.04 -9.72
C SER A 21 23.35 26.10 -10.92
N GLY A 22 23.43 24.77 -10.74
CA GLY A 22 23.40 23.87 -11.89
C GLY A 22 23.24 22.39 -11.56
N CYS A 23 22.04 21.89 -11.87
CA CYS A 23 21.79 20.48 -12.25
C CYS A 23 21.79 19.44 -11.11
N MET A 24 20.88 19.58 -10.16
CA MET A 24 20.07 18.44 -9.71
C MET A 24 18.63 18.87 -9.87
N GLY A 25 17.78 18.03 -10.49
CA GLY A 25 16.34 18.21 -10.40
C GLY A 25 15.97 18.11 -8.93
N HIS A 26 15.91 19.25 -8.24
CA HIS A 26 15.18 19.34 -7.00
C HIS A 26 13.76 18.93 -7.39
N PRO A 27 13.20 17.84 -6.82
CA PRO A 27 11.76 17.64 -6.93
C PRO A 27 11.13 18.98 -6.53
N ASP A 28 10.37 19.59 -7.44
CA ASP A 28 9.77 20.90 -7.23
C ASP A 28 9.21 20.96 -5.81
N GLU A 29 9.37 22.07 -5.10
CA GLU A 29 8.91 22.23 -3.70
C GLU A 29 7.43 21.77 -3.57
N ASP A 30 6.66 21.98 -4.65
CA ASP A 30 5.31 21.46 -4.92
C ASP A 30 5.18 19.92 -4.90
N TYR A 31 6.11 19.17 -5.50
CA TYR A 31 6.09 17.70 -5.48
C TYR A 31 6.30 17.16 -4.07
N GLN A 32 7.23 17.73 -3.31
CA GLN A 32 7.45 17.33 -1.92
C GLN A 32 6.25 17.68 -1.03
N GLU A 33 5.61 18.83 -1.27
CA GLU A 33 4.39 19.22 -0.58
C GLU A 33 3.22 18.27 -0.90
N ARG A 34 3.00 17.94 -2.18
CA ARG A 34 1.96 17.00 -2.62
C ARG A 34 2.19 15.59 -2.08
N LEU A 35 3.45 15.13 -2.02
CA LEU A 35 3.79 13.86 -1.39
C LEU A 35 3.51 13.89 0.12
N ALA A 36 3.82 14.99 0.80
CA ALA A 36 3.56 15.13 2.23
C ALA A 36 2.05 15.16 2.51
N GLU A 37 1.26 15.87 1.70
CA GLU A 37 -0.20 15.88 1.78
C GLU A 37 -0.79 14.49 1.55
N PHE A 38 -0.31 13.79 0.52
CA PHE A 38 -0.73 12.41 0.24
C PHE A 38 -0.39 11.47 1.39
N ALA A 39 0.84 11.52 1.91
CA ALA A 39 1.28 10.72 3.05
C ALA A 39 0.45 11.04 4.31
N ALA A 40 0.15 12.32 4.57
CA ALA A 40 -0.70 12.73 5.67
C ALA A 40 -2.12 12.17 5.54
N LYS A 41 -2.70 12.18 4.32
CA LYS A 41 -4.02 11.61 4.06
C LYS A 41 -4.04 10.09 4.22
N VAL A 42 -3.01 9.39 3.74
CA VAL A 42 -2.90 7.94 3.95
C VAL A 42 -2.78 7.64 5.44
N ASN A 43 -1.91 8.35 6.17
CA ASN A 43 -1.73 8.14 7.61
C ASN A 43 -3.02 8.41 8.40
N ALA A 44 -3.71 9.52 8.13
CA ALA A 44 -5.00 9.82 8.75
C ALA A 44 -6.05 8.73 8.47
N SER A 45 -6.01 8.13 7.27
CA SER A 45 -6.88 7.00 6.95
C SER A 45 -6.49 5.75 7.75
N ALA A 46 -5.19 5.46 7.89
CA ALA A 46 -4.71 4.34 8.70
C ALA A 46 -5.13 4.49 10.17
N GLU A 47 -4.94 5.68 10.74
CA GLU A 47 -5.36 6.01 12.10
C GLU A 47 -6.85 5.79 12.32
N TYR A 48 -7.70 6.14 11.34
CA TYR A 48 -9.14 5.91 11.45
C TYR A 48 -9.49 4.42 11.56
N TYR A 49 -8.90 3.56 10.72
CA TYR A 49 -9.17 2.12 10.76
C TYR A 49 -8.54 1.43 11.97
N ASP A 50 -7.39 1.92 12.45
CA ASP A 50 -6.78 1.46 13.70
C ASP A 50 -7.65 1.83 14.91
N GLN A 51 -8.15 3.07 14.97
CA GLN A 51 -9.10 3.49 16.02
C GLN A 51 -10.41 2.71 16.00
N MET A 52 -10.87 2.30 14.81
CA MET A 52 -12.08 1.49 14.67
C MET A 52 -11.97 0.16 15.42
N VAL A 53 -10.82 -0.53 15.27
CA VAL A 53 -10.57 -1.81 15.96
C VAL A 53 -10.18 -1.63 17.41
N GLU A 54 -9.58 -0.50 17.79
CA GLU A 54 -9.31 -0.17 19.20
C GLU A 54 -10.59 0.15 19.98
N SER A 55 -11.55 0.82 19.33
CA SER A 55 -12.83 1.19 19.95
C SER A 55 -13.74 -0.02 20.18
N ASP A 56 -13.68 -1.01 19.30
CA ASP A 56 -14.46 -2.24 19.39
C ASP A 56 -13.63 -3.47 18.95
N PRO A 57 -12.74 -3.98 19.82
CA PRO A 57 -11.80 -5.06 19.48
C PRO A 57 -12.46 -6.42 19.20
N GLU A 58 -13.73 -6.60 19.56
CA GLU A 58 -14.50 -7.83 19.35
C GLU A 58 -15.35 -7.78 18.06
N ASN A 59 -15.28 -6.68 17.31
CA ASN A 59 -16.03 -6.51 16.08
C ASN A 59 -15.28 -7.09 14.87
N SER A 60 -15.67 -8.28 14.46
CA SER A 60 -15.14 -8.97 13.28
C SER A 60 -15.16 -8.10 12.02
N THR A 61 -16.22 -7.31 11.82
CA THR A 61 -16.40 -6.45 10.65
C THR A 61 -15.41 -5.29 10.66
N ALA A 62 -15.13 -4.67 11.81
CA ALA A 62 -14.11 -3.63 11.94
C ALA A 62 -12.73 -4.15 11.52
N TRP A 63 -12.36 -5.34 12.00
CA TRP A 63 -11.11 -6.00 11.61
C TRP A 63 -11.06 -6.34 10.11
N CYS A 64 -12.18 -6.77 9.51
CA CYS A 64 -12.27 -7.04 8.08
C CYS A 64 -12.11 -5.75 7.25
N VAL A 65 -12.75 -4.66 7.65
CA VAL A 65 -12.63 -3.35 6.98
C VAL A 65 -11.20 -2.82 7.07
N ARG A 66 -10.55 -2.94 8.23
CA ARG A 66 -9.13 -2.62 8.41
C ARG A 66 -8.25 -3.43 7.44
N ALA A 67 -8.53 -4.72 7.27
CA ALA A 67 -7.81 -5.57 6.32
C ALA A 67 -7.93 -5.07 4.87
N MET A 68 -9.15 -4.72 4.44
CA MET A 68 -9.39 -4.17 3.11
C MET A 68 -8.61 -2.87 2.87
N TYR A 69 -8.56 -2.00 3.88
CA TYR A 69 -7.76 -0.77 3.81
C TYR A 69 -6.27 -1.07 3.60
N TYR A 70 -5.66 -1.91 4.43
CA TYR A 70 -4.22 -2.21 4.33
C TYR A 70 -3.87 -2.99 3.05
N ASN A 71 -4.78 -3.82 2.53
CA ASN A 71 -4.60 -4.48 1.25
C ASN A 71 -4.50 -3.47 0.09
N GLY A 72 -5.36 -2.44 0.09
CA GLY A 72 -5.39 -1.42 -0.97
C GLY A 72 -4.31 -0.34 -0.85
N ASN A 73 -3.66 -0.19 0.32
CA ASN A 73 -2.69 0.87 0.57
C ASN A 73 -1.26 0.35 0.62
N PHE A 74 -0.50 0.62 -0.45
CA PHE A 74 0.93 0.30 -0.57
C PHE A 74 1.26 -1.18 -0.33
N ASN A 75 0.34 -2.09 -0.66
CA ASN A 75 0.56 -3.53 -0.54
C ASN A 75 1.03 -3.95 0.86
N GLN A 76 0.46 -3.34 1.91
CA GLN A 76 0.74 -3.69 3.31
C GLN A 76 0.04 -5.02 3.68
N TYR A 77 0.38 -6.09 2.95
CA TYR A 77 -0.26 -7.40 3.06
C TYR A 77 -0.10 -8.03 4.44
N ASP A 78 1.02 -7.81 5.13
CA ASP A 78 1.23 -8.32 6.49
C ASP A 78 0.17 -7.79 7.46
N LYS A 79 -0.08 -6.48 7.46
CA LYS A 79 -1.12 -5.85 8.30
C LYS A 79 -2.52 -6.25 7.86
N ALA A 80 -2.73 -6.42 6.55
CA ALA A 80 -4.00 -6.87 6.01
C ALA A 80 -4.31 -8.31 6.47
N LEU A 81 -3.33 -9.21 6.40
CA LEU A 81 -3.42 -10.59 6.85
C LEU A 81 -3.62 -10.68 8.37
N GLU A 82 -2.89 -9.89 9.15
CA GLU A 82 -3.10 -9.78 10.60
C GLU A 82 -4.56 -9.41 10.90
N SER A 83 -5.07 -8.37 10.23
CA SER A 83 -6.41 -7.86 10.46
C SER A 83 -7.50 -8.86 10.06
N VAL A 84 -7.36 -9.50 8.89
CA VAL A 84 -8.37 -10.47 8.44
C VAL A 84 -8.32 -11.77 9.24
N ASN A 85 -7.13 -12.19 9.71
CA ASN A 85 -7.01 -13.33 10.62
C ASN A 85 -7.69 -13.01 11.95
N ARG A 86 -7.51 -11.79 12.48
CA ARG A 86 -8.22 -11.37 13.70
C ARG A 86 -9.74 -11.34 13.52
N SER A 87 -10.22 -10.90 12.37
CA SER A 87 -11.64 -10.98 12.01
C SER A 87 -12.17 -12.42 12.05
N LEU A 88 -11.41 -13.37 11.46
CA LEU A 88 -11.75 -14.79 11.41
C LEU A 88 -11.57 -15.52 12.75
N GLU A 89 -10.71 -15.03 13.66
CA GLU A 89 -10.63 -15.54 15.04
C GLU A 89 -11.91 -15.21 15.83
N LEU A 90 -12.48 -14.02 15.60
CA LEU A 90 -13.71 -13.58 16.24
C LEU A 90 -14.93 -14.27 15.62
N GLU A 91 -14.99 -14.34 14.29
CA GLU A 91 -16.07 -14.98 13.54
C GLU A 91 -15.50 -15.90 12.45
N PRO A 92 -15.27 -17.19 12.78
CA PRO A 92 -14.70 -18.16 11.84
C PRO A 92 -15.54 -18.43 10.59
N GLU A 93 -16.83 -18.14 10.66
CA GLU A 93 -17.80 -18.36 9.57
C GLU A 93 -18.06 -17.08 8.75
N TYR A 94 -17.31 -16.00 8.99
CA TYR A 94 -17.51 -14.74 8.29
C TYR A 94 -17.05 -14.82 6.83
N ALA A 95 -17.99 -15.11 5.93
CA ALA A 95 -17.73 -15.35 4.51
C ALA A 95 -16.96 -14.20 3.82
N LEU A 96 -17.30 -12.94 4.15
CA LEU A 96 -16.62 -11.79 3.58
C LEU A 96 -15.15 -11.70 4.02
N ALA A 97 -14.82 -12.05 5.27
CA ALA A 97 -13.44 -12.09 5.73
C ALA A 97 -12.63 -13.18 5.02
N TRP A 98 -13.23 -14.35 4.75
CA TRP A 98 -12.60 -15.37 3.91
C TRP A 98 -12.34 -14.87 2.48
N TYR A 99 -13.31 -14.19 1.87
CA TYR A 99 -13.16 -13.59 0.55
C TYR A 99 -12.02 -12.55 0.54
N VAL A 100 -12.02 -11.62 1.51
CA VAL A 100 -10.99 -10.59 1.64
C VAL A 100 -9.60 -11.21 1.85
N LYS A 101 -9.48 -12.25 2.67
CA LYS A 101 -8.23 -13.00 2.85
C LYS A 101 -7.75 -13.62 1.55
N GLY A 102 -8.66 -14.19 0.76
CA GLY A 102 -8.34 -14.72 -0.57
C GLY A 102 -7.78 -13.66 -1.51
N ILE A 103 -8.37 -12.47 -1.55
CA ILE A 103 -7.86 -11.34 -2.34
C ILE A 103 -6.48 -10.87 -1.86
N ILE A 104 -6.26 -10.80 -0.54
CA ILE A 104 -4.95 -10.42 0.02
C ILE A 104 -3.87 -11.42 -0.39
N LEU A 105 -4.17 -12.72 -0.27
CA LEU A 105 -3.26 -13.79 -0.65
C LEU A 105 -2.96 -13.76 -2.15
N LEU A 106 -3.99 -13.58 -2.98
CA LEU A 106 -3.85 -13.44 -4.43
C LEU A 106 -2.94 -12.27 -4.80
N ASN A 107 -3.16 -11.10 -4.19
CA ASN A 107 -2.32 -9.91 -4.39
C ASN A 107 -0.87 -10.12 -3.91
N SER A 108 -0.67 -10.91 -2.86
CA SER A 108 0.67 -11.29 -2.37
C SER A 108 1.34 -12.41 -3.18
N GLY A 109 0.63 -13.00 -4.15
CA GLY A 109 1.12 -14.05 -5.03
C GLY A 109 0.84 -15.49 -4.56
N ASP A 110 0.18 -15.69 -3.42
CA ASP A 110 -0.22 -17.00 -2.92
C ASP A 110 -1.59 -17.41 -3.49
N LYS A 111 -1.55 -17.94 -4.72
CA LYS A 111 -2.75 -18.42 -5.43
C LYS A 111 -3.38 -19.64 -4.77
N ASP A 112 -2.56 -20.57 -4.30
CA ASP A 112 -3.05 -21.81 -3.68
C ASP A 112 -3.80 -21.48 -2.38
N GLY A 113 -3.22 -20.60 -1.56
CA GLY A 113 -3.87 -20.08 -0.36
C GLY A 113 -5.14 -19.29 -0.65
N ALA A 114 -5.15 -18.50 -1.74
CA ALA A 114 -6.33 -17.75 -2.16
C ALA A 114 -7.50 -18.66 -2.53
N SER A 115 -7.27 -19.72 -3.32
CA SER A 115 -8.30 -20.70 -3.69
C SER A 115 -8.96 -21.33 -2.48
N VAL A 116 -8.16 -21.75 -1.49
CA VAL A 116 -8.69 -22.32 -0.23
C VAL A 116 -9.55 -21.31 0.52
N CYS A 117 -9.17 -20.03 0.53
CA CYS A 117 -9.95 -18.99 1.17
C CYS A 117 -11.28 -18.72 0.43
N PHE A 118 -11.27 -18.70 -0.90
CA PHE A 118 -12.49 -18.55 -1.70
C PHE A 118 -13.45 -19.73 -1.55
N ASP A 119 -12.93 -20.96 -1.47
CA ASP A 119 -13.75 -22.14 -1.17
C ASP A 119 -14.45 -22.00 0.19
N ASN A 120 -13.75 -21.49 1.21
CA ASN A 120 -14.38 -21.21 2.50
C ASN A 120 -15.40 -20.06 2.41
N ALA A 121 -15.11 -19.00 1.66
CA ALA A 121 -16.07 -17.90 1.46
C ALA A 121 -17.38 -18.42 0.86
N VAL A 122 -17.30 -19.24 -0.21
CA VAL A 122 -18.48 -19.85 -0.86
C VAL A 122 -19.18 -20.87 0.03
N LYS A 123 -18.41 -21.61 0.85
CA LYS A 123 -18.98 -22.54 1.83
C LYS A 123 -19.87 -21.82 2.84
N TYR A 124 -19.47 -20.65 3.32
CA TYR A 124 -20.21 -19.88 4.32
C TYR A 124 -21.27 -18.95 3.70
N ASP A 125 -21.03 -18.43 2.49
CA ASP A 125 -22.01 -17.69 1.71
C ASP A 125 -21.93 -18.11 0.22
N PRO A 126 -22.80 -19.03 -0.22
CA PRO A 126 -22.83 -19.49 -1.60
C PRO A 126 -23.13 -18.40 -2.63
N SER A 127 -23.68 -17.25 -2.23
CA SER A 127 -23.96 -16.13 -3.14
C SER A 127 -22.68 -15.49 -3.70
N LEU A 128 -21.55 -15.66 -3.00
CA LEU A 128 -20.24 -15.16 -3.42
C LEU A 128 -19.62 -15.94 -4.57
N ALA A 129 -20.16 -17.12 -4.93
CA ALA A 129 -19.60 -17.97 -5.99
C ALA A 129 -19.46 -17.26 -7.34
N GLY A 130 -20.39 -16.36 -7.67
CA GLY A 130 -20.32 -15.56 -8.90
C GLY A 130 -19.36 -14.36 -8.84
N SER A 131 -18.77 -14.09 -7.68
CA SER A 131 -17.85 -12.97 -7.44
C SER A 131 -16.41 -13.41 -7.19
N ILE A 132 -16.15 -14.73 -7.13
CA ILE A 132 -14.79 -15.25 -6.96
C ILE A 132 -13.97 -14.96 -8.22
N PRO A 133 -12.79 -14.33 -8.11
CA PRO A 133 -11.91 -14.11 -9.24
C PRO A 133 -11.34 -15.44 -9.74
N ASP A 134 -11.08 -15.53 -11.05
CA ASP A 134 -10.32 -16.65 -11.59
C ASP A 134 -8.85 -16.54 -11.11
N VAL A 135 -8.48 -17.46 -10.21
CA VAL A 135 -7.14 -17.49 -9.60
C VAL A 135 -6.04 -17.86 -10.61
N ASP A 136 -6.39 -18.57 -11.68
CA ASP A 136 -5.44 -19.05 -12.68
C ASP A 136 -5.07 -17.91 -13.65
N GLU A 137 -6.02 -17.02 -13.96
CA GLU A 137 -5.80 -15.84 -14.81
C GLU A 137 -4.84 -14.81 -14.17
N PHE A 138 -4.77 -14.76 -12.84
CA PHE A 138 -3.99 -13.79 -12.05
C PHE A 138 -2.45 -13.97 -12.09
N GLY A 139 -1.89 -14.48 -13.20
CA GLY A 139 -0.45 -14.75 -13.31
C GLY A 139 0.14 -14.81 -14.72
N SER A 140 -0.60 -14.45 -15.78
CA SER A 140 -0.02 -14.33 -17.12
C SER A 140 0.53 -12.93 -17.42
N GLU A 141 0.06 -11.91 -16.72
CA GLU A 141 0.61 -10.56 -16.81
C GLU A 141 0.79 -10.03 -15.39
N GLY A 142 2.05 -9.74 -15.01
CA GLY A 142 2.31 -9.01 -13.78
C GLY A 142 1.73 -7.60 -13.92
N THR A 143 0.49 -7.41 -13.49
CA THR A 143 -0.22 -6.13 -13.58
C THR A 143 -0.75 -5.75 -12.22
N ASP A 144 0.14 -5.13 -11.46
CA ASP A 144 -0.05 -3.77 -10.94
C ASP A 144 -1.48 -3.21 -11.11
N PHE A 145 -2.44 -3.70 -10.31
CA PHE A 145 -3.83 -3.23 -10.33
C PHE A 145 -3.98 -1.79 -9.81
N ILE A 146 -2.87 -1.10 -9.46
CA ILE A 146 -2.84 0.32 -9.10
C ILE A 146 -2.30 1.21 -10.25
N ALA A 147 -1.90 0.65 -11.39
CA ALA A 147 -1.70 1.42 -12.61
C ALA A 147 -3.06 1.66 -13.32
N VAL A 148 -4.05 2.20 -12.58
CA VAL A 148 -5.11 2.98 -13.23
C VAL A 148 -4.42 4.24 -13.74
N SER A 149 -3.86 4.12 -14.94
CA SER A 149 -3.72 5.15 -15.95
C SER A 149 -3.89 6.57 -15.43
N TYR A 150 -2.82 7.13 -14.88
CA TYR A 150 -2.47 8.53 -15.18
C TYR A 150 -2.23 8.60 -16.69
N LYS A 151 -3.32 8.67 -17.46
CA LYS A 151 -3.27 9.17 -18.83
C LYS A 151 -3.49 10.67 -18.70
N GLU A 152 -2.40 11.41 -18.83
CA GLU A 152 -2.42 12.84 -19.11
C GLU A 152 -3.30 13.08 -20.34
N GLU A 153 -4.35 13.88 -20.17
CA GLU A 153 -4.93 14.71 -21.23
C GLU A 153 -4.87 16.17 -20.76
#